data_AF-A0A0K0FKP5-F1
#
_entry.id   AF-A0A0K0FKP5-F1
#
_cell.length_a   1.000
_cell.length_b   1.000
_cell.length_c   1.000
_cell.angle_alpha   90.00
_cell.angle_beta   90.00
_cell.angle_gamma   90.00
#
_symmetry.space_group_name_H-M   'P 1'
#
loop_
_entity.id
_entity.type
_entity.pdbx_description
1 polymer ?
#
loop_
_entity_poly.entity_id
_entity_poly.type
_entity_poly.pdbx_seq_one_letter_code
_entity_poly.pdbx_strand_id
1 'polypeptide(L)'
;MDNQIEESSEKIEENLSDEELFKLKVELKTVKLENERLVDSSKKIKAATMKLKDKLTEKTKSYDELMEEVKNLRDKVKEKEELHRENCTDLNEKLELIEKEKLENEETIKKLQKDLEESIGNLETNKSEYDKLKTEYDDYKSKVDYLWKQKKDDSKESTFNNDFAEMANIIRFQNAKITELENEKYSLETEFGLLNESYKKLKDEFSKEKQINVERLSEIEKDFDHKMKEKEKSSEDEKIMYQQSISDVNSSNKILQKQVDDLTKQVSVLENQLSNATLQFSTLRKSSDVNTNIRSHSPEVKSIVLPKFEPALNVRSSIETELFLNNAEHFSVDDGLSPPIEKNEKFNLRDLLNENLDEASEINPLYIDKWQGNETEEEITLEHYEEALQKLKHFECLLKDSEIWNSQLEEQVKFLKSELRRITNNEERMQHLKNIEYVKDVILKFMTDEKVENERKQLIPILKTLLKLSNEEVNVLENFSTKYALNNTSKSTNNWGSYFKNLTGM
;
A
#
# COMPACT_ATOMS: atom_id res chain seq x y z
N MET A 1 20.36 42.74 -72.25
CA MET A 1 21.21 42.36 -73.40
C MET A 1 20.32 41.92 -74.55
N ASP A 2 19.17 42.59 -74.71
CA ASP A 2 18.00 42.03 -75.38
C ASP A 2 17.75 42.68 -76.76
N ASN A 3 18.37 43.84 -77.03
CA ASN A 3 18.28 44.52 -78.32
C ASN A 3 19.23 43.97 -79.41
N GLN A 4 20.11 43.00 -79.10
CA GLN A 4 20.98 42.36 -80.11
C GLN A 4 20.45 41.01 -80.59
N ILE A 5 19.42 40.48 -79.93
CA ILE A 5 18.82 39.18 -80.29
C ILE A 5 17.74 39.37 -81.36
N GLU A 6 17.01 40.50 -81.32
CA GLU A 6 15.92 40.79 -82.26
C GLU A 6 16.44 41.18 -83.66
N GLU A 7 17.55 41.92 -83.74
CA GLU A 7 18.18 42.30 -85.01
C GLU A 7 18.91 41.11 -85.70
N SER A 8 19.21 40.06 -84.94
CA SER A 8 19.82 38.82 -85.43
C SER A 8 18.78 37.80 -85.91
N SER A 9 17.52 37.89 -85.45
CA SER A 9 16.42 37.05 -85.97
C SER A 9 15.91 37.52 -87.33
N GLU A 10 15.95 38.81 -87.61
CA GLU A 10 15.38 39.38 -88.85
C GLU A 10 16.29 39.18 -90.08
N LYS A 11 17.62 39.07 -89.88
CA LYS A 11 18.60 38.87 -90.97
C LYS A 11 18.83 37.41 -91.39
N ILE A 12 18.28 36.44 -90.66
CA ILE A 12 18.40 35.02 -91.01
C ILE A 12 17.23 34.56 -91.89
N GLU A 13 16.14 35.34 -91.99
CA GLU A 13 14.99 35.02 -92.84
C GLU A 13 15.22 35.26 -94.34
N GLU A 14 16.27 35.96 -94.77
CA GLU A 14 16.45 36.36 -96.17
C GLU A 14 17.38 35.47 -97.03
N ASN A 15 18.06 34.44 -96.51
CA ASN A 15 19.03 33.65 -97.30
C ASN A 15 19.12 32.14 -97.00
N LEU A 16 18.04 31.53 -96.53
CA LEU A 16 17.90 30.07 -96.46
C LEU A 16 16.74 29.66 -97.35
N SER A 17 16.91 28.60 -98.16
CA SER A 17 15.80 28.02 -98.91
C SER A 17 14.69 27.68 -97.92
N ASP A 18 13.44 28.06 -98.22
CA ASP A 18 12.27 27.89 -97.34
C ASP A 18 12.16 26.48 -96.74
N GLU A 19 12.68 25.47 -97.44
CA GLU A 19 12.77 24.07 -97.00
C GLU A 19 13.69 23.85 -95.78
N GLU A 20 14.87 24.48 -95.75
CA GLU A 20 15.83 24.39 -94.65
C GLU A 20 15.33 25.16 -93.42
N LEU A 21 14.70 26.31 -93.65
CA LEU A 21 14.06 27.10 -92.60
C LEU A 21 12.87 26.35 -91.97
N PHE A 22 12.09 25.64 -92.79
CA PHE A 22 11.01 24.76 -92.32
C PHE A 22 11.55 23.58 -91.50
N LYS A 23 12.62 22.93 -91.96
CA LYS A 23 13.23 21.79 -91.26
C LYS A 23 13.82 22.19 -89.90
N LEU A 24 14.53 23.31 -89.84
CA LEU A 24 15.02 23.90 -88.59
C LEU A 24 13.88 24.28 -87.64
N LYS A 25 12.76 24.78 -88.16
CA LYS A 25 11.57 25.12 -87.35
C LYS A 25 10.88 23.87 -86.79
N VAL A 26 10.84 22.78 -87.55
CA VAL A 26 10.35 21.48 -87.08
C VAL A 26 11.28 20.91 -86.01
N GLU A 27 12.59 20.90 -86.23
CA GLU A 27 13.58 20.45 -85.23
C GLU A 27 13.49 21.30 -83.95
N LEU A 28 13.41 22.63 -84.07
CA LEU A 28 13.26 23.52 -82.92
C LEU A 28 11.96 23.28 -82.15
N LYS A 29 10.87 22.90 -82.84
CA LYS A 29 9.61 22.51 -82.19
C LYS A 29 9.73 21.15 -81.48
N THR A 30 10.42 20.18 -82.07
CA THR A 30 10.69 18.89 -81.41
C THR A 30 11.60 19.03 -80.19
N VAL A 31 12.64 19.87 -80.28
CA VAL A 31 13.54 20.17 -79.15
C VAL A 31 12.80 20.92 -78.06
N LYS A 32 11.91 21.87 -78.38
CA LYS A 32 11.04 22.52 -77.38
C LYS A 32 10.15 21.53 -76.65
N LEU A 33 9.52 20.60 -77.38
CA LEU A 33 8.69 19.53 -76.79
C LEU A 33 9.51 18.59 -75.90
N GLU A 34 10.71 18.18 -76.32
CA GLU A 34 11.60 17.34 -75.50
C GLU A 34 12.06 18.10 -74.24
N ASN A 35 12.38 19.39 -74.36
CA ASN A 35 12.82 20.21 -73.24
C ASN A 35 11.67 20.43 -72.22
N GLU A 36 10.44 20.63 -72.71
CA GLU A 36 9.24 20.71 -71.86
C GLU A 36 8.99 19.38 -71.12
N ARG A 37 9.14 18.25 -71.81
CA ARG A 37 9.07 16.91 -71.20
C ARG A 37 10.15 16.69 -70.13
N LEU A 38 11.38 17.12 -70.40
CA LEU A 38 12.50 17.02 -69.45
C LEU A 38 12.28 17.92 -68.24
N VAL A 39 11.80 19.14 -68.42
CA VAL A 39 11.43 20.06 -67.34
C VAL A 39 10.34 19.45 -66.46
N ASP A 40 9.32 18.84 -67.05
CA ASP A 40 8.26 18.17 -66.30
C ASP A 40 8.75 16.89 -65.60
N SER A 41 9.66 16.14 -66.21
CA SER A 41 10.33 15.02 -65.54
C SER A 41 11.18 15.49 -64.34
N SER A 42 11.88 16.61 -64.48
CA SER A 42 12.69 17.23 -63.42
C SER A 42 11.80 17.73 -62.27
N LYS A 43 10.64 18.35 -62.57
CA LYS A 43 9.65 18.71 -61.55
C LYS A 43 9.12 17.49 -60.79
N LYS A 44 8.81 16.38 -61.50
CA LYS A 44 8.37 15.13 -60.87
C LYS A 44 9.45 14.51 -59.98
N ILE A 45 10.70 14.49 -60.43
CA ILE A 45 11.84 14.01 -59.64
C ILE A 45 12.03 14.90 -58.40
N LYS A 46 12.00 16.23 -58.55
CA LYS A 46 12.09 17.17 -57.42
C LYS A 46 10.96 16.93 -56.40
N ALA A 47 9.73 16.78 -56.86
CA ALA A 47 8.59 16.46 -56.00
C ALA A 47 8.76 15.11 -55.28
N ALA A 48 9.27 14.08 -55.96
CA ALA A 48 9.57 12.79 -55.34
C ALA A 48 10.71 12.88 -54.30
N THR A 49 11.78 13.62 -54.61
CA THR A 49 12.89 13.84 -53.66
C THR A 49 12.46 14.62 -52.44
N MET A 50 11.55 15.59 -52.60
CA MET A 50 11.00 16.37 -51.48
C MET A 50 10.14 15.47 -50.58
N LYS A 51 9.23 14.67 -51.16
CA LYS A 51 8.45 13.67 -50.40
C LYS A 51 9.33 12.66 -49.65
N LEU A 52 10.42 12.19 -50.27
CA LEU A 52 11.37 11.29 -49.61
C LEU A 52 12.12 11.98 -48.47
N LYS A 53 12.50 13.25 -48.65
CA LYS A 53 13.13 14.07 -47.60
C LYS A 53 12.18 14.29 -46.43
N ASP A 54 10.92 14.59 -46.69
CA ASP A 54 9.90 14.81 -45.66
C ASP A 54 9.66 13.52 -44.85
N LYS A 55 9.51 12.37 -45.54
CA LYS A 55 9.44 11.05 -44.90
C LYS A 55 10.68 10.71 -44.09
N LEU A 56 11.87 11.10 -44.56
CA LEU A 56 13.11 10.89 -43.82
C LEU A 56 13.12 11.73 -42.55
N THR A 57 12.75 13.01 -42.61
CA THR A 57 12.67 13.87 -41.42
C THR A 57 11.63 13.40 -40.41
N GLU A 58 10.49 12.89 -40.88
CA GLU A 58 9.44 12.31 -40.04
C GLU A 58 9.93 11.03 -39.35
N LYS A 59 10.64 10.15 -40.06
CA LYS A 59 11.27 8.96 -39.45
C LYS A 59 12.36 9.33 -38.45
N THR A 60 13.17 10.35 -38.70
CA THR A 60 14.16 10.83 -37.72
C THR A 60 13.46 11.35 -36.46
N LYS A 61 12.37 12.12 -36.61
CA LYS A 61 11.60 12.63 -35.47
C LYS A 61 10.96 11.51 -34.65
N SER A 62 10.34 10.52 -35.31
CA SER A 62 9.79 9.34 -34.63
C SER A 62 10.86 8.50 -33.92
N TYR A 63 12.07 8.41 -34.50
CA TYR A 63 13.21 7.76 -33.84
C TYR A 63 13.66 8.52 -32.59
N ASP A 64 13.74 9.86 -32.66
CA ASP A 64 14.10 10.70 -31.51
C ASP A 64 13.05 10.59 -30.38
N GLU A 65 11.76 10.57 -30.73
CA GLU A 65 10.66 10.36 -29.78
C GLU A 65 10.75 8.97 -29.10
N LEU A 66 11.01 7.91 -29.87
CA LEU A 66 11.22 6.57 -29.34
C LEU A 66 12.45 6.50 -28.42
N MET A 67 13.54 7.19 -28.78
CA MET A 67 14.75 7.26 -27.96
C MET A 67 14.50 7.96 -26.62
N GLU A 68 13.69 9.01 -26.60
CA GLU A 68 13.32 9.70 -25.35
C GLU A 68 12.38 8.83 -24.49
N GLU A 69 11.46 8.08 -25.09
CA GLU A 69 10.62 7.12 -24.38
C GLU A 69 11.45 5.98 -23.76
N VAL A 70 12.39 5.41 -24.51
CA VAL A 70 13.32 4.38 -24.02
C VAL A 70 14.17 4.90 -22.85
N LYS A 71 14.60 6.17 -22.92
CA LYS A 71 15.33 6.83 -21.85
C LYS A 71 14.46 7.01 -20.60
N ASN A 72 13.23 7.49 -20.76
CA ASN A 72 12.27 7.64 -19.65
C ASN A 72 11.95 6.29 -18.98
N LEU A 73 11.75 5.23 -19.77
CA LEU A 73 11.54 3.87 -19.25
C LEU A 73 12.76 3.37 -18.48
N ARG A 74 13.98 3.60 -19.01
CA ARG A 74 15.22 3.25 -18.32
C ARG A 74 15.35 3.97 -16.98
N ASP A 75 15.01 5.24 -16.91
CA ASP A 75 15.09 6.00 -15.66
C ASP A 75 14.04 5.55 -14.64
N LYS A 76 12.81 5.25 -15.07
CA LYS A 76 11.79 4.60 -14.22
C LYS A 76 12.23 3.24 -13.68
N VAL A 77 12.93 2.44 -14.49
CA VAL A 77 13.49 1.14 -14.04
C VAL A 77 14.54 1.35 -12.96
N LYS A 78 15.47 2.31 -13.15
CA LYS A 78 16.49 2.62 -12.14
C LYS A 78 15.88 3.11 -10.83
N GLU A 79 14.87 3.96 -10.90
CA GLU A 79 14.15 4.45 -9.72
C GLU A 79 13.51 3.29 -8.94
N LYS A 80 12.86 2.35 -9.65
CA LYS A 80 12.30 1.15 -9.02
C LYS A 80 13.36 0.23 -8.43
N GLU A 81 14.51 0.07 -9.08
CA GLU A 81 15.63 -0.72 -8.55
C GLU A 81 16.23 -0.11 -7.28
N GLU A 82 16.32 1.22 -7.23
CA GLU A 82 16.82 1.94 -6.06
C GLU A 82 15.86 1.84 -4.87
N LEU A 83 14.56 2.02 -5.12
CA LEU A 83 13.52 1.82 -4.11
C LEU A 83 13.47 0.37 -3.63
N HIS A 84 13.69 -0.62 -4.52
CA HIS A 84 13.80 -2.01 -4.12
C HIS A 84 15.07 -2.27 -3.28
N ARG A 85 16.20 -1.63 -3.60
CA ARG A 85 17.43 -1.73 -2.78
C ARG A 85 17.21 -1.16 -1.39
N GLU A 86 16.59 0.00 -1.27
CA GLU A 86 16.27 0.64 0.02
C GLU A 86 15.31 -0.23 0.86
N ASN A 87 14.26 -0.78 0.23
CA ASN A 87 13.37 -1.73 0.91
C ASN A 87 14.10 -3.00 1.37
N CYS A 88 15.05 -3.51 0.58
CA CYS A 88 15.88 -4.65 0.97
C CYS A 88 16.76 -4.32 2.17
N THR A 89 17.36 -3.13 2.24
CA THR A 89 18.17 -2.72 3.39
C THR A 89 17.33 -2.55 4.64
N ASP A 90 16.16 -1.91 4.54
CA ASP A 90 15.23 -1.73 5.66
C ASP A 90 14.73 -3.07 6.23
N LEU A 91 14.45 -4.03 5.35
CA LEU A 91 13.99 -5.35 5.76
C LEU A 91 15.13 -6.13 6.42
N ASN A 92 16.37 -5.98 5.94
CA ASN A 92 17.55 -6.57 6.56
C ASN A 92 17.83 -5.98 7.96
N GLU A 93 17.73 -4.66 8.13
CA GLU A 93 17.88 -4.00 9.44
C GLU A 93 16.82 -4.47 10.44
N LYS A 94 15.56 -4.63 9.99
CA LYS A 94 14.50 -5.20 10.84
C LYS A 94 14.78 -6.65 11.23
N LEU A 95 15.34 -7.46 10.33
CA LEU A 95 15.74 -8.83 10.64
C LEU A 95 16.86 -8.85 11.70
N GLU A 96 17.88 -8.00 11.57
CA GLU A 96 18.96 -7.89 12.57
C GLU A 96 18.44 -7.48 13.95
N LEU A 97 17.48 -6.53 14.00
CA LEU A 97 16.83 -6.13 15.25
C LEU A 97 16.06 -7.29 15.89
N ILE A 98 15.27 -8.03 15.11
CA ILE A 98 14.52 -9.20 15.60
C ILE A 98 15.47 -10.30 16.09
N GLU A 99 16.58 -10.55 15.39
CA GLU A 99 17.58 -11.53 15.82
C GLU A 99 18.23 -11.12 17.15
N LYS A 100 18.53 -9.83 17.34
CA LYS A 100 19.06 -9.31 18.59
C LYS A 100 18.05 -9.44 19.74
N GLU A 101 16.80 -9.06 19.52
CA GLU A 101 15.72 -9.21 20.51
C GLU A 101 15.49 -10.69 20.86
N LYS A 102 15.56 -11.60 19.88
CA LYS A 102 15.47 -13.03 20.12
C LYS A 102 16.61 -13.52 21.02
N LEU A 103 17.84 -13.07 20.78
CA LEU A 103 19.01 -13.45 21.59
C LEU A 103 18.89 -12.92 23.03
N GLU A 104 18.45 -11.68 23.21
CA GLU A 104 18.16 -11.11 24.53
C GLU A 104 17.06 -11.89 25.27
N ASN A 105 15.99 -12.27 24.56
CA ASN A 105 14.92 -13.12 25.11
C ASN A 105 15.44 -14.51 25.49
N GLU A 106 16.29 -15.15 24.68
CA GLU A 106 16.90 -16.43 25.04
C GLU A 106 17.79 -16.32 26.29
N GLU A 107 18.52 -15.22 26.46
CA GLU A 107 19.30 -14.97 27.68
C GLU A 107 18.42 -14.76 28.92
N THR A 108 17.32 -14.01 28.80
CA THR A 108 16.38 -13.82 29.92
C THR A 108 15.69 -15.13 30.31
N ILE A 109 15.30 -15.96 29.34
CA ILE A 109 14.76 -17.30 29.60
C ILE A 109 15.77 -18.16 30.37
N LYS A 110 17.05 -18.18 29.95
CA LYS A 110 18.10 -18.92 30.66
C LYS A 110 18.30 -18.42 32.10
N LYS A 111 18.23 -17.11 32.33
CA LYS A 111 18.29 -16.53 33.69
C LYS A 111 17.11 -16.98 34.54
N LEU A 112 15.88 -16.87 34.02
CA LEU A 112 14.67 -17.32 34.72
C LEU A 112 14.66 -18.81 35.01
N GLN A 113 15.18 -19.64 34.09
CA GLN A 113 15.34 -21.08 34.31
C GLN A 113 16.29 -21.36 35.47
N LYS A 114 17.42 -20.66 35.53
CA LYS A 114 18.38 -20.79 36.63
C LYS A 114 17.77 -20.36 37.98
N ASP A 115 17.04 -19.24 38.00
CA ASP A 115 16.37 -18.74 39.22
C ASP A 115 15.27 -19.71 39.69
N LEU A 116 14.58 -20.38 38.75
CA LEU A 116 13.60 -21.41 39.05
C LEU A 116 14.27 -22.66 39.64
N GLU A 117 15.37 -23.13 39.05
CA GLU A 117 16.17 -24.24 39.60
C GLU A 117 16.68 -23.95 41.01
N GLU A 118 17.16 -22.72 41.26
CA GLU A 118 17.60 -22.28 42.59
C GLU A 118 16.43 -22.25 43.59
N SER A 119 15.26 -21.74 43.17
CA SER A 119 14.06 -21.71 44.01
C SER A 119 13.55 -23.12 44.35
N ILE A 120 13.62 -24.05 43.38
CA ILE A 120 13.29 -25.47 43.61
C ILE A 120 14.26 -26.07 44.62
N GLY A 121 15.57 -25.84 44.47
CA GLY A 121 16.58 -26.29 45.44
C GLY A 121 16.33 -25.77 46.85
N ASN A 122 15.96 -24.48 46.99
CA ASN A 122 15.60 -23.88 48.28
C ASN A 122 14.30 -24.47 48.87
N LEU A 123 13.33 -24.84 48.04
CA LEU A 123 12.13 -25.52 48.51
C LEU A 123 12.46 -26.94 49.02
N GLU A 124 13.37 -27.66 48.36
CA GLU A 124 13.82 -28.99 48.80
C GLU A 124 14.59 -28.94 50.12
N THR A 125 15.47 -27.95 50.31
CA THR A 125 16.20 -27.77 51.58
C THR A 125 15.24 -27.38 52.71
N ASN A 126 14.34 -26.42 52.49
CA ASN A 126 13.31 -26.04 53.48
C ASN A 126 12.38 -27.20 53.81
N LYS A 127 12.03 -28.05 52.84
CA LYS A 127 11.24 -29.26 53.08
C LYS A 127 11.98 -30.26 53.96
N SER A 128 13.28 -30.47 53.72
CA SER A 128 14.13 -31.31 54.55
C SER A 128 14.24 -30.77 55.99
N GLU A 129 14.35 -29.45 56.16
CA GLU A 129 14.35 -28.81 57.48
C GLU A 129 13.00 -28.95 58.18
N TYR A 130 11.88 -28.79 57.46
CA TYR A 130 10.55 -29.02 58.00
C TYR A 130 10.37 -30.47 58.47
N ASP A 131 10.82 -31.45 57.68
CA ASP A 131 10.75 -32.86 58.05
C ASP A 131 11.57 -33.15 59.32
N LYS A 132 12.76 -32.56 59.45
CA LYS A 132 13.57 -32.64 60.69
C LYS A 132 12.84 -32.01 61.88
N LEU A 133 12.33 -30.78 61.73
CA LEU A 133 11.62 -30.09 62.81
C LEU A 133 10.34 -30.83 63.22
N LYS A 134 9.67 -31.47 62.26
CA LYS A 134 8.51 -32.32 62.53
C LYS A 134 8.90 -33.54 63.36
N THR A 135 10.01 -34.21 63.04
CA THR A 135 10.51 -35.32 63.86
C THR A 135 10.87 -34.86 65.28
N GLU A 136 11.53 -33.70 65.42
CA GLU A 136 11.82 -33.12 66.74
C GLU A 136 10.54 -32.77 67.51
N TYR A 137 9.53 -32.20 66.84
CA TYR A 137 8.24 -31.89 67.45
C TYR A 137 7.52 -33.15 67.97
N ASP A 138 7.52 -34.23 67.20
CA ASP A 138 6.92 -35.50 67.59
C ASP A 138 7.65 -36.12 68.81
N ASP A 139 8.98 -35.96 68.89
CA ASP A 139 9.78 -36.35 70.06
C ASP A 139 9.44 -35.49 71.29
N TYR A 140 9.34 -34.16 71.13
CA TYR A 140 8.94 -33.26 72.20
C TYR A 140 7.54 -33.55 72.71
N LYS A 141 6.58 -33.79 71.81
CA LYS A 141 5.21 -34.15 72.14
C LYS A 141 5.17 -35.43 72.98
N SER A 142 5.90 -36.46 72.56
CA SER A 142 6.03 -37.72 73.30
C SER A 142 6.60 -37.50 74.71
N LYS A 143 7.59 -36.60 74.84
CA LYS A 143 8.19 -36.23 76.13
C LYS A 143 7.23 -35.42 77.01
N VAL A 144 6.44 -34.52 76.44
CA VAL A 144 5.42 -33.74 77.17
C VAL A 144 4.30 -34.66 77.63
N ASP A 145 3.80 -35.57 76.79
CA ASP A 145 2.77 -36.55 77.17
C ASP A 145 3.25 -37.44 78.33
N TYR A 146 4.53 -37.80 78.33
CA TYR A 146 5.16 -38.50 79.45
C TYR A 146 5.19 -37.66 80.74
N LEU A 147 5.61 -36.39 80.66
CA LEU A 147 5.64 -35.48 81.81
C LEU A 147 4.24 -35.10 82.31
N TRP A 148 3.27 -34.96 81.41
CA TRP A 148 1.87 -34.69 81.76
C TRP A 148 1.25 -35.88 82.49
N LYS A 149 1.58 -37.10 82.07
CA LYS A 149 1.20 -38.31 82.78
C LYS A 149 1.81 -38.35 84.19
N GLN A 150 3.04 -37.85 84.34
CA GLN A 150 3.71 -37.70 85.64
C GLN A 150 3.12 -36.59 86.52
N LYS A 151 2.72 -35.45 85.93
CA LYS A 151 2.12 -34.32 86.65
C LYS A 151 0.67 -34.54 87.06
N LYS A 152 -0.06 -35.42 86.36
CA LYS A 152 -1.43 -35.79 86.75
C LYS A 152 -1.47 -36.59 88.06
N ASP A 153 -0.36 -37.19 88.45
CA ASP A 153 -0.20 -37.89 89.73
C ASP A 153 0.17 -36.96 90.90
N ASP A 154 0.69 -35.76 90.63
CA ASP A 154 1.13 -34.79 91.65
C ASP A 154 0.52 -33.39 91.41
N SER A 155 -0.59 -33.09 92.10
CA SER A 155 -0.83 -31.82 92.83
C SER A 155 -2.31 -31.39 92.86
N LYS A 156 -2.82 -31.17 94.09
CA LYS A 156 -4.05 -30.45 94.43
C LYS A 156 -3.69 -29.09 95.06
N GLU A 157 -4.33 -28.04 94.52
CA GLU A 157 -4.88 -26.80 95.12
C GLU A 157 -4.15 -26.05 96.25
N SER A 158 -4.00 -24.73 96.11
CA SER A 158 -4.85 -23.74 96.81
C SER A 158 -4.33 -22.29 96.71
N THR A 159 -5.13 -21.36 96.16
CA THR A 159 -5.25 -19.92 96.53
C THR A 159 -6.26 -19.28 95.58
N PHE A 160 -7.54 -19.16 95.95
CA PHE A 160 -8.60 -18.81 94.97
C PHE A 160 -9.49 -17.59 95.31
N ASN A 161 -9.23 -16.83 96.37
CA ASN A 161 -10.24 -15.86 96.84
C ASN A 161 -9.97 -14.38 96.53
N ASN A 162 -8.74 -13.94 96.24
CA ASN A 162 -8.50 -12.57 95.73
C ASN A 162 -8.43 -12.55 94.20
N ASP A 163 -7.93 -13.62 93.58
CA ASP A 163 -7.90 -13.80 92.13
C ASP A 163 -9.32 -13.82 91.54
N PHE A 164 -10.34 -14.26 92.29
CA PHE A 164 -11.70 -14.37 91.78
C PHE A 164 -12.33 -13.02 91.39
N ALA A 165 -12.03 -11.95 92.14
CA ALA A 165 -12.58 -10.62 91.87
C ALA A 165 -11.87 -9.92 90.70
N GLU A 166 -10.54 -10.04 90.62
CA GLU A 166 -9.77 -9.56 89.46
C GLU A 166 -10.14 -10.36 88.21
N MET A 167 -10.29 -11.68 88.33
CA MET A 167 -10.76 -12.55 87.26
C MET A 167 -12.18 -12.19 86.82
N ALA A 168 -13.09 -11.84 87.74
CA ALA A 168 -14.44 -11.39 87.37
C ALA A 168 -14.43 -10.06 86.57
N ASN A 169 -13.55 -9.11 86.91
CA ASN A 169 -13.40 -7.87 86.14
C ASN A 169 -12.71 -8.10 84.78
N ILE A 170 -11.71 -8.99 84.73
CA ILE A 170 -11.07 -9.42 83.48
C ILE A 170 -12.08 -10.11 82.58
N ILE A 171 -12.93 -10.99 83.12
CA ILE A 171 -14.01 -11.66 82.38
C ILE A 171 -15.00 -10.63 81.82
N ARG A 172 -15.38 -9.60 82.59
CA ARG A 172 -16.27 -8.54 82.09
C ARG A 172 -15.62 -7.72 80.97
N PHE A 173 -14.35 -7.36 81.11
CA PHE A 173 -13.61 -6.66 80.06
C PHE A 173 -13.46 -7.51 78.80
N GLN A 174 -13.13 -8.78 78.96
CA GLN A 174 -13.07 -9.75 77.85
C GLN A 174 -14.43 -9.93 77.18
N ASN A 175 -15.52 -10.02 77.94
CA ASN A 175 -16.87 -10.10 77.38
C ASN A 175 -17.24 -8.83 76.60
N ALA A 176 -16.90 -7.63 77.11
CA ALA A 176 -17.11 -6.39 76.37
C ALA A 176 -16.30 -6.38 75.06
N LYS A 177 -15.05 -6.85 75.10
CA LYS A 177 -14.21 -6.94 73.90
C LYS A 177 -14.73 -7.99 72.91
N ILE A 178 -15.27 -9.11 73.39
CA ILE A 178 -15.93 -10.13 72.57
C ILE A 178 -17.14 -9.50 71.87
N THR A 179 -18.01 -8.77 72.58
CA THR A 179 -19.16 -8.13 71.93
C THR A 179 -18.78 -7.06 70.90
N GLU A 180 -17.69 -6.32 71.13
CA GLU A 180 -17.16 -5.36 70.15
C GLU A 180 -16.65 -6.07 68.89
N LEU A 181 -15.86 -7.14 69.07
CA LEU A 181 -15.36 -7.96 67.96
C LEU A 181 -16.50 -8.68 67.21
N GLU A 182 -17.55 -9.10 67.91
CA GLU A 182 -18.75 -9.66 67.28
C GLU A 182 -19.46 -8.62 66.41
N ASN A 183 -19.63 -7.39 66.91
CA ASN A 183 -20.24 -6.30 66.12
C ASN A 183 -19.39 -5.92 64.91
N GLU A 184 -18.07 -5.84 65.06
CA GLU A 184 -17.13 -5.58 63.96
C GLU A 184 -17.19 -6.70 62.91
N LYS A 185 -17.23 -7.96 63.35
CA LYS A 185 -17.44 -9.11 62.48
C LYS A 185 -18.75 -9.00 61.71
N TYR A 186 -19.86 -8.68 62.38
CA TYR A 186 -21.15 -8.50 61.70
C TYR A 186 -21.09 -7.37 60.66
N SER A 187 -20.45 -6.24 60.96
CA SER A 187 -20.27 -5.15 60.00
C SER A 187 -19.47 -5.61 58.77
N LEU A 188 -18.31 -6.25 58.98
CA LEU A 188 -17.48 -6.78 57.90
C LEU A 188 -18.21 -7.84 57.07
N GLU A 189 -19.03 -8.68 57.70
CA GLU A 189 -19.80 -9.73 57.03
C GLU A 189 -20.90 -9.12 56.14
N THR A 190 -21.51 -8.00 56.56
CA THR A 190 -22.44 -7.24 55.71
C THR A 190 -21.75 -6.55 54.53
N GLU A 191 -20.59 -5.93 54.75
CA GLU A 191 -19.81 -5.30 53.68
C GLU A 191 -19.32 -6.34 52.66
N PHE A 192 -18.85 -7.49 53.14
CA PHE A 192 -18.49 -8.61 52.28
C PHE A 192 -19.68 -9.11 51.46
N GLY A 193 -20.87 -9.18 52.06
CA GLY A 193 -22.11 -9.53 51.36
C GLY A 193 -22.43 -8.55 50.22
N LEU A 194 -22.37 -7.25 50.48
CA LEU A 194 -22.60 -6.20 49.47
C LEU A 194 -21.54 -6.21 48.36
N LEU A 195 -20.27 -6.41 48.72
CA LEU A 195 -19.17 -6.51 47.76
C LEU A 195 -19.31 -7.77 46.88
N ASN A 196 -19.74 -8.89 47.46
CA ASN A 196 -19.99 -10.10 46.70
C ASN A 196 -21.19 -9.95 45.75
N GLU A 197 -22.24 -9.22 46.15
CA GLU A 197 -23.36 -8.91 45.27
C GLU A 197 -22.96 -7.99 44.12
N SER A 198 -22.16 -6.95 44.38
CA SER A 198 -21.66 -6.06 43.32
C SER A 198 -20.70 -6.79 42.38
N TYR A 199 -19.83 -7.66 42.90
CA TYR A 199 -18.98 -8.53 42.08
C TYR A 199 -19.80 -9.46 41.19
N LYS A 200 -20.86 -10.07 41.72
CA LYS A 200 -21.76 -10.93 40.94
C LYS A 200 -22.45 -10.15 39.82
N LYS A 201 -22.98 -8.95 40.10
CA LYS A 201 -23.58 -8.07 39.09
C LYS A 201 -22.58 -7.71 37.99
N LEU A 202 -21.37 -7.30 38.37
CA LEU A 202 -20.32 -6.96 37.41
C LEU A 202 -19.90 -8.16 36.55
N LYS A 203 -19.83 -9.35 37.14
CA LYS A 203 -19.55 -10.59 36.40
C LYS A 203 -20.65 -10.94 35.40
N ASP A 204 -21.91 -10.76 35.78
CA ASP A 204 -23.05 -10.99 34.90
C ASP A 204 -23.08 -9.96 33.75
N GLU A 205 -22.77 -8.69 34.02
CA GLU A 205 -22.62 -7.65 32.99
C GLU A 205 -21.48 -7.97 32.03
N PHE A 206 -20.31 -8.36 32.54
CA PHE A 206 -19.19 -8.77 31.70
C PHE A 206 -19.53 -9.97 30.82
N SER A 207 -20.28 -10.95 31.35
CA SER A 207 -20.73 -12.11 30.57
C SER A 207 -21.71 -11.71 29.47
N LYS A 208 -22.62 -10.76 29.74
CA LYS A 208 -23.56 -10.23 28.73
C LYS A 208 -22.82 -9.45 27.64
N GLU A 209 -21.90 -8.57 28.03
CA GLU A 209 -21.10 -7.79 27.08
C GLU A 209 -20.24 -8.69 26.19
N LYS A 210 -19.64 -9.75 26.77
CA LYS A 210 -18.92 -10.77 26.01
C LYS A 210 -19.84 -11.46 24.98
N GLN A 211 -21.05 -11.83 25.38
CA GLN A 211 -22.02 -12.48 24.49
C GLN A 211 -22.40 -11.56 23.32
N ILE A 212 -22.70 -10.28 23.60
CA ILE A 212 -23.05 -9.28 22.56
C ILE A 212 -21.89 -9.09 21.58
N ASN A 213 -20.64 -9.02 22.08
CA ASN A 213 -19.49 -8.87 21.20
C ASN A 213 -19.23 -10.11 20.33
N VAL A 214 -19.49 -11.32 20.84
CA VAL A 214 -19.43 -12.56 20.04
C VAL A 214 -20.51 -12.56 18.95
N GLU A 215 -21.73 -12.13 19.28
CA GLU A 215 -22.82 -12.02 18.30
C GLU A 215 -22.50 -11.01 17.19
N ARG A 216 -21.98 -9.83 17.55
CA ARG A 216 -21.53 -8.81 16.59
C ARG A 216 -20.41 -9.32 15.68
N LEU A 217 -19.44 -10.06 16.23
CA LEU A 217 -18.38 -10.66 15.42
C LEU A 217 -18.95 -11.69 14.44
N SER A 218 -19.90 -12.52 14.89
CA SER A 218 -20.56 -13.49 13.99
C SER A 218 -21.38 -12.82 12.89
N GLU A 219 -22.01 -11.68 13.16
CA GLU A 219 -22.69 -10.87 12.15
C GLU A 219 -21.71 -10.31 11.12
N ILE A 220 -20.59 -9.73 11.57
CA ILE A 220 -19.54 -9.21 10.68
C ILE A 220 -18.95 -10.32 9.81
N GLU A 221 -18.71 -11.51 10.37
CA GLU A 221 -18.22 -12.67 9.61
C GLU A 221 -19.20 -13.08 8.51
N LYS A 222 -20.51 -13.15 8.82
CA LYS A 222 -21.55 -13.46 7.83
C LYS A 222 -21.64 -12.41 6.73
N ASP A 223 -21.55 -11.13 7.08
CA ASP A 223 -21.56 -10.03 6.11
C ASP A 223 -20.34 -10.08 5.20
N PHE A 224 -19.17 -10.42 5.75
CA PHE A 224 -17.95 -10.61 4.97
C PHE A 224 -18.08 -11.79 4.01
N ASP A 225 -18.58 -12.94 4.48
CA ASP A 225 -18.82 -14.11 3.64
C ASP A 225 -19.84 -13.83 2.53
N HIS A 226 -20.88 -13.04 2.82
CA HIS A 226 -21.87 -12.64 1.83
C HIS A 226 -21.24 -11.77 0.73
N LYS A 227 -20.47 -10.75 1.11
CA LYS A 227 -19.74 -9.88 0.16
C LYS A 227 -18.72 -10.66 -0.67
N MET A 228 -18.05 -11.64 -0.07
CA MET A 228 -17.12 -12.51 -0.80
C MET A 228 -17.84 -13.34 -1.85
N LYS A 229 -18.98 -13.96 -1.50
CA LYS A 229 -19.81 -14.71 -2.46
C LYS A 229 -20.39 -13.84 -3.57
N GLU A 230 -20.81 -12.63 -3.23
CA GLU A 230 -21.32 -11.67 -4.22
C GLU A 230 -20.24 -11.25 -5.22
N LYS A 231 -19.03 -10.95 -4.72
CA LYS A 231 -17.88 -10.63 -5.56
C LYS A 231 -17.43 -11.81 -6.42
N GLU A 232 -17.43 -13.02 -5.87
CA GLU A 232 -17.12 -14.25 -6.60
C GLU A 232 -18.15 -14.49 -7.72
N LYS A 233 -19.44 -14.28 -7.44
CA LYS A 233 -20.50 -14.38 -8.45
C LYS A 233 -20.34 -13.33 -9.55
N SER A 234 -20.10 -12.06 -9.19
CA SER A 234 -19.86 -10.99 -10.17
C SER A 234 -18.66 -11.31 -11.07
N SER A 235 -17.57 -11.85 -10.51
CA SER A 235 -16.40 -12.25 -11.29
C SER A 235 -16.68 -13.44 -12.21
N GLU A 236 -17.50 -14.40 -11.81
CA GLU A 236 -17.88 -15.52 -12.68
C GLU A 236 -18.84 -15.05 -13.78
N ASP A 237 -19.77 -14.15 -13.47
CA ASP A 237 -20.68 -13.54 -14.45
C ASP A 237 -19.90 -12.73 -15.52
N GLU A 238 -18.90 -11.92 -15.10
CA GLU A 238 -17.99 -11.23 -16.02
C GLU A 238 -17.21 -12.19 -16.91
N LYS A 239 -16.69 -13.28 -16.33
CA LYS A 239 -15.95 -14.31 -17.09
C LYS A 239 -16.84 -15.01 -18.12
N ILE A 240 -18.09 -15.31 -17.77
CA ILE A 240 -19.07 -15.88 -18.71
C ILE A 240 -19.35 -14.89 -19.84
N MET A 241 -19.53 -13.60 -19.53
CA MET A 241 -19.72 -12.54 -20.53
C MET A 241 -18.54 -12.42 -21.49
N TYR A 242 -17.30 -12.41 -20.98
CA TYR A 242 -16.11 -12.39 -21.84
C TYR A 242 -15.99 -13.64 -22.70
N GLN A 243 -16.30 -14.81 -22.13
CA GLN A 243 -16.27 -16.07 -22.87
C GLN A 243 -17.32 -16.10 -23.99
N GLN A 244 -18.50 -15.52 -23.76
CA GLN A 244 -19.54 -15.33 -24.77
C GLN A 244 -19.05 -14.41 -25.90
N SER A 245 -18.50 -13.24 -25.57
CA SER A 245 -17.95 -12.28 -26.54
C SER A 245 -16.85 -12.90 -27.41
N ILE A 246 -15.95 -13.69 -26.81
CA ILE A 246 -14.92 -14.43 -27.55
C ILE A 246 -15.53 -15.46 -28.50
N SER A 247 -16.59 -16.15 -28.08
CA SER A 247 -17.31 -17.10 -28.96
C SER A 247 -17.93 -16.39 -30.16
N ASP A 248 -18.54 -15.23 -29.95
CA ASP A 248 -19.18 -14.44 -31.00
C ASP A 248 -18.16 -13.91 -32.00
N VAL A 249 -17.05 -13.33 -31.53
CA VAL A 249 -15.93 -12.91 -32.39
C VAL A 249 -15.35 -14.08 -33.17
N ASN A 250 -15.18 -15.26 -32.55
CA ASN A 250 -14.72 -16.46 -33.25
C ASN A 250 -15.71 -16.93 -34.32
N SER A 251 -17.02 -16.77 -34.10
CA SER A 251 -18.04 -17.09 -35.10
C SER A 251 -17.98 -16.13 -36.29
N SER A 252 -17.81 -14.83 -36.03
CA SER A 252 -17.64 -13.80 -37.07
C SER A 252 -16.36 -14.02 -37.87
N ASN A 253 -15.23 -14.28 -37.20
CA ASN A 253 -13.97 -14.62 -37.86
C ASN A 253 -14.09 -15.87 -38.74
N LYS A 254 -14.84 -16.90 -38.32
CA LYS A 254 -15.12 -18.07 -39.18
C LYS A 254 -15.93 -17.70 -40.43
N ILE A 255 -16.87 -16.76 -40.33
CA ILE A 255 -17.65 -16.27 -41.48
C ILE A 255 -16.74 -15.49 -42.44
N LEU A 256 -15.94 -14.57 -41.91
CA LEU A 256 -14.96 -13.80 -42.68
C LEU A 256 -13.95 -14.72 -43.37
N GLN A 257 -13.45 -15.75 -42.68
CA GLN A 257 -12.55 -16.74 -43.26
C GLN A 257 -13.18 -17.44 -44.47
N LYS A 258 -14.45 -17.86 -44.37
CA LYS A 258 -15.18 -18.46 -45.50
C LYS A 258 -15.31 -17.49 -46.67
N GLN A 259 -15.59 -16.23 -46.40
CA GLN A 259 -15.69 -15.20 -47.45
C GLN A 259 -14.35 -14.97 -48.15
N VAL A 260 -13.24 -14.94 -47.39
CA VAL A 260 -11.88 -14.85 -47.95
C VAL A 260 -11.56 -16.08 -48.80
N ASP A 261 -11.91 -17.28 -48.35
CA ASP A 261 -11.71 -18.52 -49.11
C ASP A 261 -12.49 -18.50 -50.43
N ASP A 262 -13.73 -18.01 -50.43
CA ASP A 262 -14.56 -17.91 -51.63
C ASP A 262 -14.05 -16.85 -52.60
N LEU A 263 -13.61 -15.68 -52.10
CA LEU A 263 -12.94 -14.66 -52.92
C LEU A 263 -11.63 -15.20 -53.52
N THR A 264 -10.85 -15.96 -52.76
CA THR A 264 -9.61 -16.59 -53.24
C THR A 264 -9.91 -17.58 -54.37
N LYS A 265 -10.98 -18.38 -54.26
CA LYS A 265 -11.42 -19.26 -55.35
C LYS A 265 -11.81 -18.45 -56.59
N GLN A 266 -12.57 -17.36 -56.43
CA GLN A 266 -12.96 -16.48 -57.54
C GLN A 266 -11.73 -15.88 -58.24
N VAL A 267 -10.75 -15.37 -57.48
CA VAL A 267 -9.48 -14.86 -58.02
C VAL A 267 -8.75 -15.95 -58.80
N SER A 268 -8.67 -17.17 -58.26
CA SER A 268 -8.01 -18.28 -58.98
C SER A 268 -8.68 -18.62 -60.32
N VAL A 269 -10.00 -18.50 -60.41
CA VAL A 269 -10.75 -18.71 -61.66
C VAL A 269 -10.45 -17.58 -62.64
N LEU A 270 -10.44 -16.33 -62.18
CA LEU A 270 -10.10 -15.17 -63.02
C LEU A 270 -8.64 -15.22 -63.50
N GLU A 271 -7.70 -15.60 -62.65
CA GLU A 271 -6.30 -15.79 -63.01
C GLU A 271 -6.14 -16.89 -64.08
N ASN A 272 -6.87 -18.00 -63.95
CA ASN A 272 -6.89 -19.06 -64.95
C ASN A 272 -7.49 -18.58 -66.28
N GLN A 273 -8.58 -17.80 -66.24
CA GLN A 273 -9.17 -17.19 -67.44
C GLN A 273 -8.20 -16.21 -68.11
N LEU A 274 -7.51 -15.37 -67.33
CA LEU A 274 -6.52 -14.42 -67.82
C LEU A 274 -5.32 -15.14 -68.44
N SER A 275 -4.85 -16.22 -67.82
CA SER A 275 -3.79 -17.08 -68.35
C SER A 275 -4.19 -17.69 -69.69
N ASN A 276 -5.42 -18.22 -69.79
CA ASN A 276 -5.96 -18.75 -71.03
C ASN A 276 -6.11 -17.68 -72.13
N ALA A 277 -6.59 -16.48 -71.79
CA ALA A 277 -6.68 -15.36 -72.72
C ALA A 277 -5.29 -14.89 -73.18
N THR A 278 -4.31 -14.85 -72.27
CA THR A 278 -2.93 -14.51 -72.58
C THR A 278 -2.30 -15.54 -73.52
N LEU A 279 -2.56 -16.84 -73.31
CA LEU A 279 -2.14 -17.91 -74.22
C LEU A 279 -2.77 -17.73 -75.60
N GLN A 280 -4.06 -17.41 -75.69
CA GLN A 280 -4.74 -17.11 -76.95
C GLN A 280 -4.12 -15.90 -77.67
N PHE A 281 -3.89 -14.79 -76.97
CA PHE A 281 -3.18 -13.62 -77.53
C PHE A 281 -1.79 -13.98 -78.04
N SER A 282 -1.05 -14.82 -77.31
CA SER A 282 0.28 -15.27 -77.72
C SER A 282 0.23 -16.12 -79.01
N THR A 283 -0.78 -16.97 -79.17
CA THR A 283 -0.98 -17.76 -80.40
C THR A 283 -1.42 -16.89 -81.58
N LEU A 284 -2.30 -15.92 -81.36
CA LEU A 284 -2.69 -14.96 -82.39
C LEU A 284 -1.50 -14.09 -82.84
N ARG A 285 -0.65 -13.64 -81.91
CA ARG A 285 0.56 -12.88 -82.24
C ARG A 285 1.54 -13.69 -83.08
N LYS A 286 1.77 -14.97 -82.72
CA LYS A 286 2.59 -15.89 -83.51
C LYS A 286 2.03 -16.15 -84.91
N SER A 287 0.70 -16.13 -85.09
CA SER A 287 0.08 -16.23 -86.42
C SER A 287 0.17 -14.93 -87.24
N SER A 288 0.24 -13.77 -86.58
CA SER A 288 0.46 -12.46 -87.22
C SER A 288 1.89 -12.27 -87.72
N ASP A 289 2.89 -12.81 -87.01
CA ASP A 289 4.31 -12.75 -87.41
C ASP A 289 4.65 -13.64 -88.63
N VAL A 290 3.77 -14.57 -89.00
CA VAL A 290 3.91 -15.35 -90.24
C VAL A 290 3.47 -14.53 -91.46
N ASN A 291 2.60 -13.54 -91.28
CA ASN A 291 2.03 -12.73 -92.38
C ASN A 291 2.85 -11.48 -92.75
N THR A 292 3.83 -11.09 -91.93
CA THR A 292 4.70 -9.91 -92.19
C THR A 292 6.05 -10.27 -92.84
N ASN A 293 6.36 -11.56 -93.02
CA ASN A 293 7.68 -12.02 -93.47
C ASN A 293 7.89 -12.17 -95.00
N ILE A 294 7.07 -11.53 -95.85
CA ILE A 294 7.24 -11.61 -97.32
C ILE A 294 7.77 -10.31 -97.96
N ARG A 295 7.96 -9.20 -97.23
CA ARG A 295 8.40 -7.93 -97.86
C ARG A 295 9.83 -7.52 -97.48
N SER A 296 10.78 -8.16 -98.18
CA SER A 296 11.96 -7.58 -98.84
C SER A 296 12.91 -6.59 -98.09
N HIS A 297 14.16 -7.06 -97.94
CA HIS A 297 15.45 -6.42 -98.28
C HIS A 297 16.03 -5.21 -97.48
N SER A 298 17.14 -5.50 -96.77
CA SER A 298 18.46 -4.79 -96.73
C SER A 298 18.64 -3.51 -95.87
N PRO A 299 19.89 -3.10 -95.46
CA PRO A 299 20.89 -3.81 -94.64
C PRO A 299 21.43 -2.98 -93.43
N GLU A 300 22.15 -3.67 -92.53
CA GLU A 300 23.16 -3.23 -91.54
C GLU A 300 23.27 -1.77 -91.03
N VAL A 301 23.10 -1.58 -89.70
CA VAL A 301 24.00 -0.74 -88.87
C VAL A 301 24.18 -1.32 -87.44
N LYS A 302 25.38 -1.85 -87.21
CA LYS A 302 26.26 -1.84 -86.01
C LYS A 302 25.67 -1.72 -84.59
N SER A 303 25.83 -2.82 -83.85
CA SER A 303 26.33 -2.97 -82.46
C SER A 303 26.32 -1.77 -81.50
N ILE A 304 25.51 -1.89 -80.42
CA ILE A 304 25.93 -1.48 -79.06
C ILE A 304 25.51 -2.57 -78.08
N VAL A 305 26.50 -3.09 -77.35
CA VAL A 305 26.38 -4.06 -76.25
C VAL A 305 25.78 -3.35 -75.04
N LEU A 306 24.70 -3.88 -74.47
CA LEU A 306 24.18 -3.49 -73.15
C LEU A 306 24.50 -4.57 -72.11
N PRO A 307 24.85 -4.20 -70.86
CA PRO A 307 25.23 -5.15 -69.82
C PRO A 307 24.03 -5.96 -69.30
N LYS A 308 24.31 -7.20 -68.90
CA LYS A 308 23.41 -8.11 -68.22
C LYS A 308 22.92 -7.52 -66.90
N PHE A 309 21.61 -7.45 -66.71
CA PHE A 309 20.99 -7.30 -65.39
C PHE A 309 20.69 -8.69 -64.82
N GLU A 310 21.20 -8.95 -63.62
CA GLU A 310 20.84 -10.11 -62.80
C GLU A 310 19.44 -9.91 -62.19
N PRO A 311 18.61 -10.98 -62.06
CA PRO A 311 17.33 -10.91 -61.38
C PRO A 311 17.52 -11.09 -59.87
N ALA A 312 17.20 -10.05 -59.09
CA ALA A 312 17.14 -10.15 -57.64
C ALA A 312 15.90 -10.93 -57.20
N LEU A 313 16.15 -11.94 -56.36
CA LEU A 313 15.18 -12.84 -55.76
C LEU A 313 14.12 -12.13 -54.92
N ASN A 314 12.90 -12.61 -55.14
CA ASN A 314 11.73 -12.67 -54.29
C ASN A 314 12.02 -12.68 -52.77
N VAL A 315 11.53 -11.66 -52.04
CA VAL A 315 11.16 -11.77 -50.62
C VAL A 315 9.73 -11.24 -50.50
N ARG A 316 8.76 -12.15 -50.58
CA ARG A 316 7.41 -11.97 -50.04
C ARG A 316 7.48 -12.30 -48.55
N SER A 317 7.42 -11.28 -47.72
CA SER A 317 6.92 -11.39 -46.34
C SER A 317 6.43 -10.02 -45.87
N SER A 318 5.24 -9.99 -45.29
CA SER A 318 4.57 -8.84 -44.65
C SER A 318 3.87 -7.85 -45.57
N ILE A 319 2.69 -8.23 -46.06
CA ILE A 319 1.58 -7.29 -46.23
C ILE A 319 0.64 -7.59 -45.07
N GLU A 320 0.64 -6.73 -44.05
CA GLU A 320 -0.44 -6.51 -43.08
C GLU A 320 0.06 -5.45 -42.09
N THR A 321 -0.27 -4.18 -42.34
CA THR A 321 -0.40 -3.05 -41.38
C THR A 321 -0.34 -1.71 -42.13
N GLU A 322 -1.31 -1.40 -42.98
CA GLU A 322 -1.47 -0.05 -43.55
C GLU A 322 -2.94 0.14 -43.95
N LEU A 323 -3.84 0.20 -42.96
CA LEU A 323 -5.16 0.81 -43.10
C LEU A 323 -5.62 1.20 -41.69
N PHE A 324 -5.23 2.37 -41.19
CA PHE A 324 -6.03 3.24 -40.31
C PHE A 324 -5.26 4.55 -40.13
N LEU A 325 -5.99 5.67 -40.12
CA LEU A 325 -5.56 7.07 -39.95
C LEU A 325 -5.35 7.89 -41.24
N ASN A 326 -6.40 7.96 -42.06
CA ASN A 326 -6.81 9.26 -42.60
C ASN A 326 -7.91 9.79 -41.68
N ASN A 327 -7.67 10.94 -41.05
CA ASN A 327 -8.59 12.03 -40.73
C ASN A 327 -7.94 12.92 -39.66
N ALA A 328 -7.02 13.79 -40.10
CA ALA A 328 -6.53 14.91 -39.32
C ALA A 328 -7.13 16.18 -39.93
N GLU A 329 -8.31 16.58 -39.45
CA GLU A 329 -8.87 17.91 -39.69
C GLU A 329 -8.36 18.87 -38.61
N HIS A 330 -7.42 19.71 -39.01
CA HIS A 330 -7.38 21.15 -38.81
C HIS A 330 -8.13 21.73 -37.58
N PHE A 331 -7.39 22.07 -36.50
CA PHE A 331 -7.76 23.20 -35.64
C PHE A 331 -6.55 24.09 -35.35
N SER A 332 -6.73 25.36 -35.74
CA SER A 332 -5.79 26.45 -35.57
C SER A 332 -5.93 26.99 -34.15
N VAL A 333 -4.82 27.16 -33.43
CA VAL A 333 -4.77 27.82 -32.12
C VAL A 333 -4.55 29.31 -32.38
N ASP A 334 -5.57 30.12 -32.15
CA ASP A 334 -5.48 31.58 -32.10
C ASP A 334 -5.37 32.03 -30.64
N ASP A 335 -4.44 32.96 -30.41
CA ASP A 335 -4.01 33.48 -29.12
C ASP A 335 -4.34 34.99 -29.09
N GLY A 336 -5.15 35.43 -28.11
CA GLY A 336 -5.16 36.84 -27.68
C GLY A 336 -6.50 37.54 -27.40
N LEU A 337 -6.59 38.10 -26.17
CA LEU A 337 -7.36 39.29 -25.69
C LEU A 337 -8.85 39.05 -25.37
N SER A 338 -9.45 39.27 -24.17
CA SER A 338 -9.24 40.04 -22.91
C SER A 338 -10.22 39.51 -21.81
N PRO A 339 -10.44 40.09 -20.60
CA PRO A 339 -9.62 40.76 -19.57
C PRO A 339 -9.74 40.08 -18.14
N PRO A 340 -9.04 40.55 -17.08
CA PRO A 340 -9.04 39.90 -15.77
C PRO A 340 -10.24 40.31 -14.91
N ILE A 341 -11.01 39.35 -14.39
CA ILE A 341 -12.09 39.59 -13.44
C ILE A 341 -11.64 39.19 -12.03
N GLU A 342 -11.90 40.13 -11.13
CA GLU A 342 -11.49 40.21 -9.73
C GLU A 342 -12.13 39.15 -8.84
N LYS A 343 -11.54 39.00 -7.66
CA LYS A 343 -11.95 38.09 -6.59
C LYS A 343 -13.34 38.45 -6.02
N ASN A 344 -14.02 37.40 -5.57
CA ASN A 344 -15.17 37.35 -4.66
C ASN A 344 -16.56 37.60 -5.25
N GLU A 345 -17.17 36.55 -5.80
CA GLU A 345 -18.56 36.23 -5.48
C GLU A 345 -18.67 34.73 -5.20
N LYS A 346 -19.09 34.40 -3.98
CA LYS A 346 -19.42 33.03 -3.58
C LYS A 346 -20.64 32.60 -4.38
N PHE A 347 -20.42 31.87 -5.46
CA PHE A 347 -21.47 31.06 -6.08
C PHE A 347 -21.89 29.97 -5.08
N ASN A 348 -23.09 30.09 -4.52
CA ASN A 348 -23.64 29.04 -3.68
C ASN A 348 -24.13 27.91 -4.58
N LEU A 349 -23.53 26.73 -4.38
CA LEU A 349 -23.88 25.47 -5.04
C LEU A 349 -25.39 25.12 -4.95
N ARG A 350 -26.12 25.73 -4.00
CA ARG A 350 -27.57 25.54 -3.83
C ARG A 350 -28.42 26.28 -4.86
N ASP A 351 -27.95 27.38 -5.42
CA ASP A 351 -28.75 28.18 -6.35
C ASP A 351 -28.75 27.55 -7.76
N LEU A 352 -27.64 26.90 -8.14
CA LEU A 352 -27.52 26.10 -9.38
C LEU A 352 -28.27 24.76 -9.33
N LEU A 353 -28.49 24.21 -8.13
CA LEU A 353 -29.23 22.96 -7.93
C LEU A 353 -30.75 23.16 -7.84
N ASN A 354 -31.23 24.41 -7.69
CA ASN A 354 -32.65 24.71 -7.54
C ASN A 354 -33.32 25.24 -8.82
N GLU A 355 -32.60 25.86 -9.76
CA GLU A 355 -33.23 26.45 -10.97
C GLU A 355 -33.61 25.43 -12.05
N ASN A 356 -33.26 24.15 -11.92
CA ASN A 356 -33.56 23.11 -12.93
C ASN A 356 -34.63 22.09 -12.50
N LEU A 357 -35.44 22.38 -11.48
CA LEU A 357 -36.36 21.37 -10.93
C LEU A 357 -37.76 21.32 -11.57
N ASP A 358 -38.14 22.29 -12.41
CA ASP A 358 -39.54 22.36 -12.90
C ASP A 358 -39.74 21.84 -14.35
N GLU A 359 -38.70 21.46 -15.09
CA GLU A 359 -38.89 20.97 -16.47
C GLU A 359 -38.02 19.76 -16.89
N ALA A 360 -37.32 19.10 -15.96
CA ALA A 360 -36.58 17.87 -16.23
C ALA A 360 -37.19 16.69 -15.46
N SER A 361 -37.98 15.90 -16.17
CA SER A 361 -38.38 14.57 -15.71
C SER A 361 -37.16 13.72 -15.37
N GLU A 362 -37.13 13.17 -14.15
CA GLU A 362 -36.37 12.00 -13.69
C GLU A 362 -35.08 11.63 -14.46
N ILE A 363 -33.93 12.15 -13.99
CA ILE A 363 -32.63 11.52 -14.30
C ILE A 363 -32.01 11.06 -12.97
N ASN A 364 -32.28 9.80 -12.66
CA ASN A 364 -31.73 9.07 -11.53
C ASN A 364 -30.30 8.60 -11.87
N PRO A 365 -29.29 8.73 -10.99
CA PRO A 365 -27.88 8.38 -11.28
C PRO A 365 -27.62 6.87 -11.47
N LEU A 366 -28.66 6.04 -11.44
CA LEU A 366 -28.60 4.58 -11.55
C LEU A 366 -29.05 4.03 -12.91
N TYR A 367 -29.24 4.88 -13.92
CA TYR A 367 -29.56 4.46 -15.30
C TYR A 367 -28.34 4.55 -16.23
N ILE A 368 -27.22 3.93 -15.85
CA ILE A 368 -26.12 3.61 -16.79
C ILE A 368 -26.43 2.35 -17.63
N ASP A 369 -27.54 1.68 -17.36
CA ASP A 369 -27.97 0.43 -18.00
C ASP A 369 -28.67 0.59 -19.37
N LYS A 370 -28.46 1.70 -20.06
CA LYS A 370 -28.91 1.89 -21.45
C LYS A 370 -27.75 2.02 -22.42
N TRP A 371 -26.83 1.05 -22.37
CA TRP A 371 -26.22 0.53 -23.58
C TRP A 371 -27.08 -0.62 -24.10
N GLN A 372 -28.33 -0.31 -24.45
CA GLN A 372 -29.03 -1.15 -25.40
C GLN A 372 -28.37 -0.88 -26.74
N GLY A 373 -27.53 -1.83 -27.16
CA GLY A 373 -27.12 -1.95 -28.55
C GLY A 373 -28.37 -2.08 -29.40
N ASN A 374 -28.84 -0.95 -29.91
CA ASN A 374 -29.65 -0.97 -31.11
C ASN A 374 -28.67 -1.14 -32.26
N GLU A 375 -28.80 -2.30 -32.90
CA GLU A 375 -28.19 -2.68 -34.15
C GLU A 375 -28.53 -1.66 -35.24
N THR A 376 -27.73 -0.61 -35.33
CA THR A 376 -27.43 0.05 -36.59
C THR A 376 -25.97 0.39 -36.53
N GLU A 377 -25.26 0.16 -37.62
CA GLU A 377 -23.93 0.69 -37.88
C GLU A 377 -23.99 2.23 -37.79
N GLU A 378 -24.08 2.77 -36.58
CA GLU A 378 -23.86 4.18 -36.32
C GLU A 378 -22.35 4.34 -36.36
N GLU A 379 -21.89 4.72 -37.55
CA GLU A 379 -20.66 5.44 -37.81
C GLU A 379 -20.22 6.13 -36.52
N ILE A 380 -19.11 5.65 -35.92
CA ILE A 380 -18.53 6.24 -34.71
C ILE A 380 -18.22 7.69 -35.08
N THR A 381 -19.17 8.58 -34.79
CA THR A 381 -19.03 9.99 -35.13
C THR A 381 -17.90 10.55 -34.28
N LEU A 382 -17.17 11.52 -34.82
CA LEU A 382 -16.09 12.20 -34.11
C LEU A 382 -16.55 12.70 -32.72
N GLU A 383 -17.83 13.06 -32.61
CA GLU A 383 -18.53 13.49 -31.39
C GLU A 383 -18.61 12.40 -30.32
N HIS A 384 -18.92 11.14 -30.68
CA HIS A 384 -18.92 10.02 -29.71
C HIS A 384 -17.51 9.70 -29.18
N TYR A 385 -16.49 9.85 -30.03
CA TYR A 385 -15.10 9.69 -29.62
C TYR A 385 -14.65 10.83 -28.69
N GLU A 386 -15.07 12.05 -28.98
CA GLU A 386 -14.79 13.22 -28.16
C GLU A 386 -15.50 13.17 -26.81
N GLU A 387 -16.75 12.68 -26.76
CA GLU A 387 -17.45 12.39 -25.51
C GLU A 387 -16.76 11.30 -24.69
N ALA A 388 -16.31 10.22 -25.31
CA ALA A 388 -15.59 9.15 -24.63
C ALA A 388 -14.26 9.66 -24.04
N LEU A 389 -13.54 10.53 -24.76
CA LEU A 389 -12.34 11.20 -24.28
C LEU A 389 -12.61 12.14 -23.10
N GLN A 390 -13.70 12.91 -23.15
CA GLN A 390 -14.11 13.78 -22.04
C GLN A 390 -14.48 12.96 -20.79
N LYS A 391 -15.21 11.85 -20.96
CA LYS A 391 -15.54 10.91 -19.88
C LYS A 391 -14.28 10.27 -19.30
N LEU A 392 -13.34 9.85 -20.14
CA LEU A 392 -12.06 9.30 -19.71
C LEU A 392 -11.22 10.31 -18.91
N LYS A 393 -11.17 11.57 -19.37
CA LYS A 393 -10.51 12.66 -18.65
C LYS A 393 -11.19 12.96 -17.31
N HIS A 394 -12.51 12.88 -17.25
CA HIS A 394 -13.25 13.03 -16.00
C HIS A 394 -12.95 11.88 -15.02
N PHE A 395 -12.90 10.64 -15.51
CA PHE A 395 -12.50 9.49 -14.69
C PHE A 395 -11.05 9.60 -14.21
N GLU A 396 -10.13 10.09 -15.05
CA GLU A 396 -8.75 10.35 -14.65
C GLU A 396 -8.69 11.40 -13.52
N CYS A 397 -9.46 12.49 -13.62
CA CYS A 397 -9.57 13.48 -12.55
C CYS A 397 -10.14 12.88 -11.26
N LEU A 398 -11.22 12.09 -11.33
CA LEU A 398 -11.80 11.42 -10.17
C LEU A 398 -10.84 10.42 -9.53
N LEU A 399 -10.09 9.68 -10.35
CA LEU A 399 -9.09 8.74 -9.86
C LEU A 399 -7.98 9.47 -9.13
N LYS A 400 -7.47 10.55 -9.71
CA LYS A 400 -6.45 11.40 -9.09
C LYS A 400 -6.94 12.01 -7.79
N ASP A 401 -8.17 12.51 -7.75
CA ASP A 401 -8.77 13.02 -6.51
C ASP A 401 -8.88 11.90 -5.46
N SER A 402 -9.30 10.70 -5.85
CA SER A 402 -9.34 9.53 -4.97
C SER A 402 -7.95 9.16 -4.43
N GLU A 403 -6.91 9.19 -5.26
CA GLU A 403 -5.53 8.93 -4.84
C GLU A 403 -5.04 9.98 -3.83
N ILE A 404 -5.36 11.26 -4.06
CA ILE A 404 -5.03 12.35 -3.13
C ILE A 404 -5.74 12.15 -1.79
N TRP A 405 -7.04 11.87 -1.80
CA TRP A 405 -7.82 11.63 -0.58
C TRP A 405 -7.31 10.40 0.18
N ASN A 406 -6.96 9.33 -0.53
CA ASN A 406 -6.41 8.14 0.10
C ASN A 406 -5.04 8.42 0.75
N SER A 407 -4.16 9.16 0.07
CA SER A 407 -2.86 9.58 0.61
C SER A 407 -3.02 10.45 1.87
N GLN A 408 -3.95 11.40 1.85
CA GLN A 408 -4.27 12.22 3.03
C GLN A 408 -4.83 11.37 4.19
N LEU A 409 -5.67 10.40 3.90
CA LEU A 409 -6.22 9.50 4.92
C LEU A 409 -5.12 8.64 5.55
N GLU A 410 -4.19 8.12 4.76
CA GLU A 410 -3.02 7.40 5.26
C GLU A 410 -2.13 8.27 6.16
N GLU A 411 -1.92 9.53 5.80
CA GLU A 411 -1.19 10.49 6.61
C GLU A 411 -1.91 10.76 7.94
N GLN A 412 -3.23 10.98 7.91
CA GLN A 412 -4.04 11.13 9.12
C GLN A 412 -3.97 9.89 10.01
N VAL A 413 -4.03 8.68 9.43
CA VAL A 413 -3.89 7.42 10.19
C VAL A 413 -2.50 7.32 10.84
N LYS A 414 -1.43 7.69 10.12
CA LYS A 414 -0.06 7.73 10.67
C LYS A 414 0.04 8.73 11.82
N PHE A 415 -0.54 9.93 11.66
CA PHE A 415 -0.58 10.95 12.70
C PHE A 415 -1.37 10.50 13.93
N LEU A 416 -2.55 9.91 13.75
CA LEU A 416 -3.36 9.41 14.86
C LEU A 416 -2.66 8.27 15.61
N LYS A 417 -1.96 7.37 14.90
CA LYS A 417 -1.16 6.30 15.53
C LYS A 417 0.01 6.87 16.35
N SER A 418 0.70 7.89 15.85
CA SER A 418 1.79 8.52 16.60
C SER A 418 1.27 9.29 17.81
N GLU A 419 0.14 9.96 17.67
CA GLU A 419 -0.53 10.67 18.76
C GLU A 419 -1.03 9.69 19.84
N LEU A 420 -1.62 8.56 19.45
CA LEU A 420 -2.00 7.50 20.38
C LEU A 420 -0.78 6.99 21.16
N ARG A 421 0.33 6.70 20.46
CA ARG A 421 1.59 6.27 21.11
C ARG A 421 2.16 7.33 22.05
N ARG A 422 2.02 8.61 21.70
CA ARG A 422 2.43 9.73 22.57
C ARG A 422 1.57 9.77 23.83
N ILE A 423 0.25 9.63 23.70
CA ILE A 423 -0.69 9.64 24.82
C ILE A 423 -0.43 8.45 25.73
N THR A 424 -0.26 7.24 25.20
CA THR A 424 0.02 6.04 26.02
C THR A 424 1.33 6.18 26.80
N ASN A 425 2.40 6.65 26.16
CA ASN A 425 3.67 6.87 26.85
C ASN A 425 3.55 7.97 27.92
N ASN A 426 2.71 8.98 27.69
CA ASN A 426 2.47 10.02 28.68
C ASN A 426 1.61 9.51 29.85
N GLU A 427 0.63 8.65 29.58
CA GLU A 427 -0.17 7.96 30.60
C GLU A 427 0.73 7.08 31.48
N GLU A 428 1.63 6.31 30.88
CA GLU A 428 2.64 5.53 31.61
C GLU A 428 3.51 6.44 32.49
N ARG A 429 3.98 7.58 31.96
CA ARG A 429 4.72 8.58 32.76
C ARG A 429 3.89 9.16 33.89
N MET A 430 2.60 9.43 33.68
CA MET A 430 1.69 9.91 34.72
C MET A 430 1.43 8.84 35.79
N GLN A 431 1.33 7.57 35.41
CA GLN A 431 1.27 6.45 36.35
C GLN A 431 2.57 6.34 37.16
N HIS A 432 3.73 6.45 36.51
CA HIS A 432 5.02 6.50 37.20
C HIS A 432 5.13 7.72 38.12
N LEU A 433 4.62 8.89 37.72
CA LEU A 433 4.60 10.10 38.54
C LEU A 433 3.68 9.96 39.76
N LYS A 434 2.49 9.35 39.60
CA LYS A 434 1.59 9.01 40.70
C LYS A 434 2.22 7.99 41.65
N ASN A 435 2.96 7.03 41.11
CA ASN A 435 3.74 6.09 41.92
C ASN A 435 4.87 6.82 42.68
N ILE A 436 5.51 7.82 42.07
CA ILE A 436 6.51 8.68 42.74
C ILE A 436 5.88 9.52 43.86
N GLU A 437 4.66 10.04 43.66
CA GLU A 437 3.92 10.76 44.70
C GLU A 437 3.59 9.85 45.89
N TYR A 438 3.12 8.64 45.62
CA TYR A 438 2.92 7.62 46.66
C TYR A 438 4.23 7.27 47.37
N VAL A 439 5.33 7.10 46.63
CA VAL A 439 6.66 6.87 47.20
C VAL A 439 7.09 8.02 48.10
N LYS A 440 6.85 9.27 47.69
CA LYS A 440 7.13 10.46 48.49
C LYS A 440 6.35 10.43 49.80
N ASP A 441 5.06 10.09 49.76
CA ASP A 441 4.22 10.01 50.97
C ASP A 441 4.69 8.89 51.91
N VAL A 442 5.06 7.72 51.35
CA VAL A 442 5.61 6.59 52.12
C VAL A 442 6.94 6.97 52.77
N ILE A 443 7.85 7.65 52.05
CA ILE A 443 9.13 8.13 52.58
C ILE A 443 8.91 9.19 53.66
N LEU A 444 7.99 10.14 53.43
CA LEU A 444 7.69 11.21 54.38
C LEU A 444 7.09 10.63 55.66
N LYS A 445 6.22 9.62 55.54
CA LYS A 445 5.67 8.86 56.65
C LYS A 445 6.72 8.02 57.38
N PHE A 446 7.72 7.49 56.67
CA PHE A 446 8.86 6.79 57.26
C PHE A 446 9.79 7.73 58.06
N MET A 447 9.95 8.98 57.62
CA MET A 447 10.77 10.00 58.29
C MET A 447 10.07 10.68 59.47
N THR A 448 8.74 10.81 59.43
CA THR A 448 7.95 11.46 60.48
C THR A 448 7.90 10.61 61.76
N ASP A 449 7.65 11.23 62.92
CA ASP A 449 7.53 10.55 64.20
C ASP A 449 6.42 9.49 64.17
N GLU A 450 6.72 8.31 64.75
CA GLU A 450 5.81 7.17 64.79
C GLU A 450 4.55 7.54 65.58
N LYS A 451 3.38 7.48 64.91
CA LYS A 451 2.08 7.63 65.57
C LYS A 451 1.56 6.29 66.10
N VAL A 452 2.08 5.19 65.57
CA VAL A 452 1.74 3.80 65.91
C VAL A 452 3.04 3.01 66.15
N GLU A 453 3.06 2.16 67.17
CA GLU A 453 4.22 1.34 67.51
C GLU A 453 4.60 0.41 66.36
N ASN A 454 5.88 0.40 65.94
CA ASN A 454 6.42 -0.37 64.81
C ASN A 454 5.94 0.03 63.41
N GLU A 455 5.35 1.22 63.23
CA GLU A 455 4.91 1.72 61.93
C GLU A 455 6.07 1.77 60.91
N ARG A 456 7.27 2.19 61.33
CA ARG A 456 8.43 2.23 60.43
C ARG A 456 8.86 0.84 59.95
N LYS A 457 8.78 -0.20 60.80
CA LYS A 457 9.10 -1.58 60.39
C LYS A 457 8.12 -2.12 59.35
N GLN A 458 6.85 -1.74 59.47
CA GLN A 458 5.81 -2.12 58.51
C GLN A 458 5.96 -1.43 57.15
N LEU A 459 6.59 -0.25 57.11
CA LEU A 459 6.85 0.50 55.86
C LEU A 459 8.09 -0.02 55.10
N ILE A 460 8.99 -0.79 55.72
CA ILE A 460 10.22 -1.30 55.08
C ILE A 460 9.92 -2.26 53.92
N PRO A 461 9.02 -3.26 54.04
CA PRO A 461 8.64 -4.11 52.90
C PRO A 461 8.03 -3.29 51.75
N ILE A 462 7.26 -2.26 52.08
CA ILE A 462 6.64 -1.36 51.09
C ILE A 462 7.73 -0.57 50.34
N LEU A 463 8.68 0.03 51.07
CA LEU A 463 9.84 0.72 50.49
C LEU A 463 10.73 -0.22 49.65
N LYS A 464 10.93 -1.47 50.11
CA LYS A 464 11.68 -2.50 49.35
C LYS A 464 11.04 -2.75 47.98
N THR A 465 9.72 -2.91 47.94
CA THR A 465 9.00 -3.17 46.68
C THR A 465 8.91 -1.93 45.78
N LEU A 466 8.71 -0.74 46.34
CA LEU A 466 8.54 0.50 45.58
C LEU A 466 9.84 1.06 45.00
N LEU A 467 10.93 0.99 45.76
CA LEU A 467 12.24 1.53 45.37
C LEU A 467 13.20 0.44 44.84
N LYS A 468 12.75 -0.82 44.79
CA LYS A 468 13.56 -1.99 44.41
C LYS A 468 14.90 -2.04 45.18
N LEU A 469 14.82 -1.87 46.49
CA LEU A 469 16.00 -1.85 47.36
C LEU A 469 16.68 -3.24 47.41
N SER A 470 18.00 -3.24 47.40
CA SER A 470 18.81 -4.43 47.63
C SER A 470 18.67 -4.93 49.08
N ASN A 471 19.00 -6.21 49.32
CA ASN A 471 18.92 -6.79 50.67
C ASN A 471 19.87 -6.10 51.66
N GLU A 472 20.99 -5.52 51.20
CA GLU A 472 21.91 -4.73 52.02
C GLU A 472 21.28 -3.41 52.46
N GLU A 473 20.63 -2.68 51.54
CA GLU A 473 19.93 -1.42 51.85
C GLU A 473 18.74 -1.66 52.77
N VAL A 474 17.99 -2.75 52.59
CA VAL A 474 16.89 -3.15 53.49
C VAL A 474 17.39 -3.38 54.91
N ASN A 475 18.54 -4.04 55.07
CA ASN A 475 19.16 -4.25 56.39
C ASN A 475 19.58 -2.90 57.04
N VAL A 476 20.01 -1.91 56.25
CA VAL A 476 20.27 -0.56 56.75
C VAL A 476 18.99 0.11 57.27
N LEU A 477 17.88 0.00 56.55
CA LEU A 477 16.58 0.55 57.00
C LEU A 477 16.04 -0.16 58.25
N GLU A 478 16.21 -1.49 58.37
CA GLU A 478 15.82 -2.25 59.57
C GLU A 478 16.65 -1.86 60.79
N ASN A 479 17.96 -1.70 60.61
CA ASN A 479 18.88 -1.20 61.64
C ASN A 479 18.55 0.25 62.04
N PHE A 480 18.10 1.08 61.11
CA PHE A 480 17.67 2.46 61.39
C PHE A 480 16.36 2.48 62.19
N SER A 481 15.37 1.68 61.81
CA SER A 481 14.07 1.59 62.48
C SER A 481 14.23 1.07 63.92
N THR A 482 15.06 0.06 64.15
CA THR A 482 15.33 -0.48 65.49
C THR A 482 16.10 0.50 66.40
N LYS A 483 17.07 1.25 65.86
CA LYS A 483 17.80 2.29 66.61
C LYS A 483 16.92 3.49 67.00
N TYR A 484 16.02 3.92 66.10
CA TYR A 484 15.08 5.00 66.41
C TYR A 484 14.01 4.59 67.43
N ALA A 485 13.51 3.35 67.35
CA ALA A 485 12.59 2.81 68.37
C ALA A 485 13.24 2.77 69.77
N LEU A 486 14.54 2.47 69.86
CA LEU A 486 15.28 2.49 71.14
C LEU A 486 15.42 3.91 71.71
N ASN A 487 15.69 4.92 70.85
CA ASN A 487 15.91 6.30 71.28
C ASN A 487 14.63 7.03 71.71
N ASN A 488 13.44 6.59 71.31
CA ASN A 488 12.16 7.16 71.78
C ASN A 488 11.77 6.70 73.20
N THR A 489 12.46 5.70 73.76
CA THR A 489 12.25 5.24 75.15
C THR A 489 13.17 5.93 76.17
N SER A 490 14.17 6.67 75.71
CA SER A 490 15.13 7.41 76.55
C SER A 490 14.99 8.92 76.34
N LYS A 491 14.47 9.61 77.35
CA LYS A 491 14.44 11.08 77.42
C LYS A 491 15.81 11.67 77.06
N SER A 492 15.80 12.57 76.08
CA SER A 492 16.72 13.71 75.86
C SER A 492 18.23 13.43 75.95
N THR A 493 18.93 13.55 74.82
CA THR A 493 20.06 14.50 74.67
C THR A 493 20.44 14.65 73.20
N ASN A 494 20.43 15.90 72.74
CA ASN A 494 20.88 16.32 71.41
C ASN A 494 22.35 15.95 71.19
N ASN A 495 22.60 14.94 70.36
CA ASN A 495 23.96 14.52 69.97
C ASN A 495 24.15 14.59 68.44
N TRP A 496 23.80 15.73 67.85
CA TRP A 496 24.00 16.04 66.43
C TRP A 496 25.49 16.24 66.06
N GLY A 497 26.40 16.31 67.04
CA GLY A 497 27.83 16.53 66.81
C GLY A 497 28.62 15.29 66.34
N SER A 498 28.05 14.08 66.43
CA SER A 498 28.81 12.85 66.11
C SER A 498 28.83 12.49 64.63
N TYR A 499 27.86 12.96 63.83
CA TYR A 499 27.78 12.64 62.40
C TYR A 499 28.71 13.49 61.54
N PHE A 500 29.11 14.68 62.00
CA PHE A 500 30.04 15.55 61.27
C PHE A 500 31.51 15.15 61.41
N LYS A 501 31.88 14.40 62.46
CA LYS A 501 33.26 13.96 62.66
C LYS A 501 33.75 12.91 61.66
N ASN A 502 32.84 12.19 61.00
CA ASN A 502 33.21 11.21 59.98
C ASN A 502 33.33 11.81 58.57
N LEU A 503 32.96 13.08 58.36
CA LEU A 503 33.06 13.75 57.06
C LEU A 503 34.24 14.73 56.96
N THR A 504 34.76 15.24 58.07
CA THR A 504 35.97 16.07 58.07
C THR A 504 37.12 15.26 58.62
N GLY A 505 37.84 14.56 57.73
CA GLY A 505 39.02 13.80 58.07
C GLY A 505 40.10 14.66 58.72
N MET A 506 40.19 14.57 60.05
CA MET A 506 41.40 14.77 60.86
C MET A 506 41.46 13.67 61.90
#